data_AF-A0A2G6NXS8-F1
#
_entry.id   AF-A0A2G6NXS8-F1
#
_cell.length_a   1.000
_cell.length_b   1.000
_cell.length_c   1.000
_cell.angle_alpha   90.00
_cell.angle_beta   90.00
_cell.angle_gamma   90.00
#
_symmetry.space_group_name_H-M   'P 1'
#
loop_
_entity.id
_entity.type
_entity.pdbx_description
1 polymer ?
#
loop_
_entity_poly.entity_id
_entity_poly.type
_entity_poly.pdbx_seq_one_letter_code
_entity_poly.pdbx_strand_id
1 'polypeptide(L)'
;MKRILLITCALALLVAGVAMAADDGVAGKCMTCHKEKTLGLYNQWFRSNHAKHNVTCLDCHEADKSESDAFLHEGAYIATLVTPKDCGTCHEKESQEVHNSYHAHAGEILNSKDAYLAHAAGGAPVAIAGCESCHGGKVEIDPNSPNKLARVSWPNSGIGRINPDGSKGSCTACHTRHAFSVKQARQPEACSKCHLGPDHPQKEVYEESKHGNAYYTNKEEMNLNADRWIVGVDYYEAPTCATCHMSETSNQAVTHDVGQRISWTLRPPVSKTKDNWEVKRKNMQDVCSNCHGEVFIDGHYGQLDGMVHLYNEKFAKPGLALYKKTKELGLGEGKANFSNKYEWIWWEIWHHEGRRARHGAAMMGPDYTWWHGIYEVAQHFYFKYIPELRKFHNAELDAMIDEVLADPYHQWLNRPTADIKADIKSGKMAEMYENMYQVNLN
;
A
#
# COMPACT_ATOMS: atom_id res chain seq x y z
N MET A 1 18.10 -2.87 84.37
CA MET A 1 18.41 -4.25 83.90
C MET A 1 17.20 -4.85 83.21
N LYS A 2 17.12 -4.79 81.88
CA LYS A 2 16.21 -5.62 81.07
C LYS A 2 16.88 -5.83 79.71
N ARG A 3 17.18 -7.09 79.40
CA ARG A 3 17.68 -7.59 78.11
C ARG A 3 16.53 -7.54 77.10
N ILE A 4 16.79 -7.09 75.87
CA ILE A 4 15.89 -7.30 74.74
C ILE A 4 16.65 -8.14 73.71
N LEU A 5 16.07 -9.29 73.42
CA LEU A 5 16.56 -10.36 72.57
C LEU A 5 16.20 -10.03 71.10
N LEU A 6 17.17 -10.12 70.20
CA LEU A 6 16.95 -10.11 68.75
C LEU A 6 16.25 -11.40 68.33
N ILE A 7 15.18 -11.29 67.55
CA ILE A 7 14.59 -12.39 66.77
C ILE A 7 14.52 -11.92 65.31
N THR A 8 15.38 -12.48 64.47
CA THR A 8 15.32 -12.37 63.00
C THR A 8 14.41 -13.47 62.46
N CYS A 9 13.19 -13.10 62.02
CA CYS A 9 12.33 -13.99 61.23
C CYS A 9 12.71 -13.89 59.75
N ALA A 10 13.28 -14.97 59.22
CA ALA A 10 13.39 -15.19 57.78
C ALA A 10 12.03 -15.65 57.23
N LEU A 11 11.41 -14.83 56.37
CA LEU A 11 10.22 -15.21 55.61
C LEU A 11 10.66 -15.75 54.25
N ALA A 12 10.55 -17.06 54.05
CA ALA A 12 10.73 -17.69 52.75
C ALA A 12 9.44 -17.49 51.92
N LEU A 13 9.53 -16.70 50.85
CA LEU A 13 8.49 -16.59 49.84
C LEU A 13 8.55 -17.82 48.91
N LEU A 14 7.58 -18.73 49.08
CA LEU A 14 7.27 -19.77 48.11
C LEU A 14 6.60 -19.12 46.89
N VAL A 15 7.39 -18.94 45.81
CA VAL A 15 6.84 -18.68 44.48
C VAL A 15 6.35 -20.01 43.92
N ALA A 16 5.06 -20.28 44.08
CA ALA A 16 4.40 -21.37 43.38
C ALA A 16 4.28 -20.97 41.90
N GLY A 17 5.25 -21.42 41.08
CA GLY A 17 5.12 -21.37 39.63
C GLY A 17 3.95 -22.24 39.20
N VAL A 18 2.94 -21.63 38.59
CA VAL A 18 1.88 -22.38 37.90
C VAL A 18 2.53 -23.01 36.67
N ALA A 19 2.96 -24.27 36.79
CA ALA A 19 3.30 -25.08 35.65
C ALA A 19 2.00 -25.36 34.89
N MET A 20 1.86 -24.82 33.68
CA MET A 20 0.86 -25.32 32.74
C MET A 20 1.16 -26.80 32.53
N ALA A 21 0.18 -27.67 32.80
CA ALA A 21 0.31 -29.10 32.53
C ALA A 21 0.65 -29.29 31.04
N ALA A 22 1.60 -30.19 30.75
CA ALA A 22 1.86 -30.60 29.37
C ALA A 22 0.59 -31.28 28.84
N ASP A 23 0.04 -30.74 27.76
CA ASP A 23 -0.98 -31.43 26.97
C ASP A 23 -0.28 -32.56 26.20
N ASP A 24 -0.68 -33.80 26.46
CA ASP A 24 -0.16 -34.98 25.74
C ASP A 24 -0.89 -35.21 24.40
N GLY A 25 -1.90 -34.38 24.10
CA GLY A 25 -2.60 -34.33 22.83
C GLY A 25 -1.72 -33.87 21.66
N VAL A 26 -2.24 -34.02 20.43
CA VAL A 26 -1.49 -33.70 19.20
C VAL A 26 -1.09 -32.22 19.16
N ALA A 27 -1.95 -31.30 19.61
CA ALA A 27 -1.64 -29.88 19.72
C ALA A 27 -0.45 -29.62 20.66
N GLY A 28 -0.44 -30.25 21.83
CA GLY A 28 0.69 -30.28 22.77
C GLY A 28 2.02 -30.72 22.17
N LYS A 29 1.99 -31.76 21.33
CA LYS A 29 3.17 -32.26 20.59
C LYS A 29 3.71 -31.25 19.59
N CYS A 30 2.85 -30.50 18.90
CA CYS A 30 3.28 -29.43 17.99
C CYS A 30 4.13 -28.41 18.77
N MET A 31 3.61 -27.89 19.87
CA MET A 31 4.27 -26.83 20.65
C MET A 31 5.57 -27.31 21.31
N THR A 32 5.61 -28.53 21.84
CA THR A 32 6.81 -29.10 22.48
C THR A 32 7.91 -29.39 21.46
N CYS A 33 7.60 -30.01 20.31
CA CYS A 33 8.59 -30.29 19.27
C CYS A 33 9.09 -29.01 18.59
N HIS A 34 8.19 -28.09 18.23
CA HIS A 34 8.58 -26.84 17.56
C HIS A 34 9.29 -25.83 18.45
N LYS A 35 9.16 -25.94 19.79
CA LYS A 35 10.01 -25.22 20.74
C LYS A 35 11.49 -25.58 20.56
N GLU A 36 11.79 -26.83 20.21
CA GLU A 36 13.16 -27.28 19.96
C GLU A 36 13.58 -27.09 18.50
N LYS A 37 12.72 -27.47 17.55
CA LYS A 37 13.07 -27.50 16.11
C LYS A 37 13.00 -26.13 15.43
N THR A 38 12.06 -25.29 15.83
CA THR A 38 11.81 -23.97 15.22
C THR A 38 11.58 -22.92 16.31
N LEU A 39 12.54 -22.80 17.22
CA LEU A 39 12.46 -21.95 18.42
C LEU A 39 12.00 -20.51 18.13
N GLY A 40 12.40 -19.94 16.99
CA GLY A 40 11.96 -18.61 16.56
C GLY A 40 10.45 -18.51 16.33
N LEU A 41 9.86 -19.47 15.60
CA LEU A 41 8.42 -19.49 15.33
C LEU A 41 7.63 -19.74 16.62
N TYR A 42 8.10 -20.69 17.44
CA TYR A 42 7.50 -20.97 18.74
C TYR A 42 7.50 -19.72 19.63
N ASN A 43 8.63 -19.01 19.75
CA ASN A 43 8.71 -17.81 20.60
C ASN A 43 7.85 -16.66 20.09
N GLN A 44 7.69 -16.51 18.77
CA GLN A 44 6.77 -15.53 18.19
C GLN A 44 5.31 -15.85 18.56
N TRP A 45 4.88 -17.10 18.35
CA TRP A 45 3.55 -17.56 18.74
C TRP A 45 3.34 -17.45 20.26
N PHE A 46 4.26 -17.97 21.08
CA PHE A 46 4.14 -18.01 22.54
C PHE A 46 3.95 -16.62 23.17
N ARG A 47 4.48 -15.57 22.54
CA ARG A 47 4.32 -14.18 23.00
C ARG A 47 3.12 -13.45 22.37
N SER A 48 2.47 -14.06 21.38
CA SER A 48 1.32 -13.49 20.66
C SER A 48 0.06 -13.46 21.52
N ASN A 49 -0.94 -12.70 21.09
CA ASN A 49 -2.27 -12.77 21.70
C ASN A 49 -2.98 -14.09 21.41
N HIS A 50 -2.69 -14.76 20.29
CA HIS A 50 -3.24 -16.09 20.00
C HIS A 50 -2.85 -17.12 21.06
N ALA A 51 -1.57 -17.20 21.44
CA ALA A 51 -1.14 -18.10 22.50
C ALA A 51 -1.78 -17.77 23.87
N LYS A 52 -1.92 -16.48 24.22
CA LYS A 52 -2.59 -16.06 25.46
C LYS A 52 -4.06 -16.47 25.52
N HIS A 53 -4.71 -16.61 24.36
CA HIS A 53 -6.10 -17.04 24.23
C HIS A 53 -6.22 -18.52 23.81
N ASN A 54 -5.16 -19.32 24.00
CA ASN A 54 -5.12 -20.75 23.71
C ASN A 54 -5.40 -21.13 22.24
N VAL A 55 -5.17 -20.24 21.28
CA VAL A 55 -5.11 -20.60 19.86
C VAL A 55 -3.75 -21.24 19.60
N THR A 56 -3.75 -22.56 19.48
CA THR A 56 -2.57 -23.42 19.30
C THR A 56 -2.10 -23.46 17.85
N CYS A 57 -1.02 -24.19 17.58
CA CYS A 57 -0.56 -24.42 16.21
C CYS A 57 -1.62 -25.15 15.38
N LEU A 58 -2.32 -26.12 15.98
CA LEU A 58 -3.26 -26.98 15.29
C LEU A 58 -4.55 -26.22 14.94
N ASP A 59 -5.00 -25.29 15.78
CA ASP A 59 -6.19 -24.45 15.50
C ASP A 59 -6.07 -23.62 14.22
N CYS A 60 -4.85 -23.39 13.70
CA CYS A 60 -4.64 -22.72 12.42
C CYS A 60 -4.16 -23.65 11.30
N HIS A 61 -3.38 -24.68 11.63
CA HIS A 61 -2.73 -25.53 10.65
C HIS A 61 -3.44 -26.85 10.40
N GLU A 62 -4.39 -27.26 11.24
CA GLU A 62 -5.21 -28.45 10.98
C GLU A 62 -5.91 -28.31 9.64
N ALA A 63 -5.88 -29.38 8.86
CA ALA A 63 -6.47 -29.44 7.54
C ALA A 63 -7.20 -30.77 7.35
N ASP A 64 -8.30 -30.74 6.61
CA ASP A 64 -8.93 -31.97 6.17
C ASP A 64 -8.03 -32.67 5.14
N LYS A 65 -7.96 -34.00 5.20
CA LYS A 65 -7.16 -34.81 4.28
C LYS A 65 -7.52 -34.58 2.80
N SER A 66 -8.74 -34.13 2.51
CA SER A 66 -9.21 -33.80 1.16
C SER A 66 -8.67 -32.47 0.62
N GLU A 67 -8.10 -31.61 1.47
CA GLU A 67 -7.49 -30.37 1.04
C GLU A 67 -6.22 -30.64 0.22
N SER A 68 -5.99 -29.80 -0.79
CA SER A 68 -4.95 -30.06 -1.80
C SER A 68 -3.52 -29.95 -1.26
N ASP A 69 -3.30 -29.15 -0.22
CA ASP A 69 -2.03 -28.96 0.46
C ASP A 69 -1.93 -29.68 1.81
N ALA A 70 -2.94 -30.49 2.16
CA ALA A 70 -2.89 -31.28 3.39
C ALA A 70 -1.85 -32.41 3.30
N PHE A 71 -1.10 -32.60 4.39
CA PHE A 71 -0.19 -33.72 4.57
C PHE A 71 -0.16 -34.20 6.02
N LEU A 72 0.13 -35.48 6.24
CA LEU A 72 0.25 -36.04 7.57
C LEU A 72 1.57 -35.61 8.21
N HIS A 73 1.51 -35.01 9.40
CA HIS A 73 2.66 -34.61 10.18
C HIS A 73 2.45 -34.98 11.65
N GLU A 74 3.28 -35.90 12.16
CA GLU A 74 3.29 -36.31 13.59
C GLU A 74 1.91 -36.69 14.17
N GLY A 75 1.04 -37.27 13.34
CA GLY A 75 -0.26 -37.80 13.76
C GLY A 75 -1.47 -36.88 13.50
N ALA A 76 -1.27 -35.68 12.92
CA ALA A 76 -2.35 -34.84 12.41
C ALA A 76 -2.19 -34.55 10.91
N TYR A 77 -3.30 -34.35 10.21
CA TYR A 77 -3.28 -33.74 8.89
C TYR A 77 -3.18 -32.22 9.05
N ILE A 78 -2.18 -31.63 8.40
CA ILE A 78 -1.95 -30.19 8.46
C ILE A 78 -1.75 -29.61 7.07
N ALA A 79 -2.07 -28.33 6.92
CA ALA A 79 -1.63 -27.47 5.83
C ALA A 79 -0.57 -26.50 6.35
N THR A 80 0.53 -26.35 5.59
CA THR A 80 1.54 -25.32 5.94
C THR A 80 1.00 -23.91 5.70
N LEU A 81 0.08 -23.76 4.75
CA LEU A 81 -0.43 -22.48 4.32
C LEU A 81 -1.75 -22.15 5.01
N VAL A 82 -1.71 -21.30 6.02
CA VAL A 82 -2.93 -20.71 6.58
C VAL A 82 -3.44 -19.62 5.63
N THR A 83 -4.72 -19.70 5.28
CA THR A 83 -5.41 -18.88 4.29
C THR A 83 -6.44 -17.94 4.96
N PRO A 84 -6.98 -16.94 4.25
CA PRO A 84 -8.08 -16.12 4.76
C PRO A 84 -9.34 -16.89 5.19
N LYS A 85 -9.60 -18.09 4.66
CA LYS A 85 -10.74 -18.91 5.12
C LYS A 85 -10.50 -19.46 6.52
N ASP A 86 -9.28 -19.92 6.79
CA ASP A 86 -8.89 -20.43 8.11
C ASP A 86 -8.97 -19.31 9.16
N CYS A 87 -8.43 -18.13 8.83
CA CYS A 87 -8.59 -16.93 9.66
C CYS A 87 -10.07 -16.56 9.89
N GLY A 88 -10.88 -16.70 8.84
CA GLY A 88 -12.30 -16.35 8.83
C GLY A 88 -13.18 -17.19 9.73
N THR A 89 -12.70 -18.34 10.20
CA THR A 89 -13.41 -19.16 11.21
C THR A 89 -13.61 -18.42 12.54
N CYS A 90 -12.68 -17.51 12.89
CA CYS A 90 -12.76 -16.65 14.07
C CYS A 90 -12.91 -15.16 13.71
N HIS A 91 -12.36 -14.74 12.56
CA HIS A 91 -12.31 -13.35 12.10
C HIS A 91 -13.13 -13.15 10.82
N GLU A 92 -14.39 -13.57 10.85
CA GLU A 92 -15.29 -13.55 9.68
C GLU A 92 -15.43 -12.15 9.09
N LYS A 93 -15.62 -11.14 9.94
CA LYS A 93 -15.76 -9.74 9.53
C LYS A 93 -14.51 -9.26 8.78
N GLU A 94 -13.34 -9.39 9.40
CA GLU A 94 -12.08 -8.92 8.82
C GLU A 94 -11.75 -9.66 7.52
N SER A 95 -12.02 -10.97 7.46
CA SER A 95 -11.82 -11.78 6.26
C SER A 95 -12.72 -11.29 5.11
N GLN A 96 -14.00 -11.01 5.37
CA GLN A 96 -14.93 -10.49 4.38
C GLN A 96 -14.56 -9.08 3.91
N GLU A 97 -14.13 -8.21 4.82
CA GLU A 97 -13.68 -6.85 4.48
C GLU A 97 -12.44 -6.87 3.57
N VAL A 98 -11.43 -7.68 3.89
CA VAL A 98 -10.26 -7.86 3.01
C VAL A 98 -10.71 -8.41 1.66
N HIS A 99 -11.58 -9.41 1.64
CA HIS A 99 -12.08 -10.02 0.40
C HIS A 99 -12.76 -9.00 -0.52
N ASN A 100 -13.52 -8.06 0.04
CA ASN A 100 -14.19 -7.00 -0.71
C ASN A 100 -13.22 -5.94 -1.27
N SER A 101 -12.02 -5.84 -0.68
CA SER A 101 -11.04 -4.84 -1.07
C SER A 101 -10.24 -5.24 -2.32
N TYR A 102 -9.72 -4.26 -3.06
CA TYR A 102 -8.81 -4.52 -4.18
C TYR A 102 -7.50 -5.24 -3.75
N HIS A 103 -7.15 -5.21 -2.47
CA HIS A 103 -5.98 -5.90 -1.96
C HIS A 103 -6.09 -7.43 -2.13
N ALA A 104 -7.26 -8.03 -1.88
CA ALA A 104 -7.46 -9.47 -2.13
C ALA A 104 -7.27 -9.83 -3.61
N HIS A 105 -7.58 -8.91 -4.52
CA HIS A 105 -7.50 -9.11 -5.96
C HIS A 105 -6.15 -8.73 -6.59
N ALA A 106 -5.18 -8.27 -5.79
CA ALA A 106 -3.94 -7.71 -6.32
C ALA A 106 -3.12 -8.71 -7.17
N GLY A 107 -3.15 -10.00 -6.85
CA GLY A 107 -2.46 -11.05 -7.60
C GLY A 107 -3.10 -11.37 -8.96
N GLU A 108 -4.36 -11.02 -9.17
CA GLU A 108 -5.05 -11.26 -10.44
C GLU A 108 -4.51 -10.36 -11.56
N ILE A 109 -4.00 -9.18 -11.20
CA ILE A 109 -3.36 -8.26 -12.15
C ILE A 109 -2.14 -8.91 -12.79
N LEU A 110 -1.39 -9.74 -12.08
CA LEU A 110 -0.24 -10.44 -12.66
C LEU A 110 -0.68 -11.52 -13.66
N ASN A 111 -1.85 -12.14 -13.45
CA ASN A 111 -2.45 -13.07 -14.41
C ASN A 111 -3.09 -12.38 -15.62
N SER A 112 -3.40 -11.08 -15.54
CA SER A 112 -4.03 -10.32 -16.63
C SER A 112 -3.11 -10.06 -17.84
N LYS A 113 -1.82 -10.42 -17.74
CA LYS A 113 -0.75 -10.12 -18.71
C LYS A 113 -0.43 -8.63 -18.87
N ASP A 114 -1.07 -7.75 -18.11
CA ASP A 114 -0.72 -6.32 -18.05
C ASP A 114 0.71 -6.11 -17.52
N ALA A 115 1.21 -7.03 -16.70
CA ALA A 115 2.60 -7.09 -16.23
C ALA A 115 3.56 -7.77 -17.25
N TYR A 116 3.21 -7.82 -18.53
CA TYR A 116 3.99 -8.49 -19.60
C TYR A 116 5.49 -8.15 -19.55
N LEU A 117 5.85 -6.89 -19.26
CA LEU A 117 7.24 -6.44 -19.25
C LEU A 117 8.07 -7.15 -18.16
N ALA A 118 7.46 -7.46 -17.00
CA ALA A 118 8.13 -8.22 -15.95
C ALA A 118 8.53 -9.62 -16.43
N HIS A 119 7.68 -10.27 -17.23
CA HIS A 119 7.97 -11.59 -17.79
C HIS A 119 8.88 -11.53 -19.03
N ALA A 120 8.68 -10.57 -19.92
CA ALA A 120 9.39 -10.51 -21.20
C ALA A 120 10.81 -9.95 -21.05
N ALA A 121 11.02 -8.94 -20.21
CA ALA A 121 12.33 -8.36 -19.96
C ALA A 121 13.02 -8.98 -18.74
N GLY A 122 12.27 -9.25 -17.66
CA GLY A 122 12.82 -9.76 -16.39
C GLY A 122 12.80 -11.29 -16.25
N GLY A 123 11.96 -11.99 -17.02
CA GLY A 123 11.75 -13.43 -16.87
C GLY A 123 10.98 -13.81 -15.60
N ALA A 124 10.64 -15.11 -15.49
CA ALA A 124 9.93 -15.65 -14.33
C ALA A 124 10.60 -15.32 -12.97
N PRO A 125 11.94 -15.35 -12.81
CA PRO A 125 12.57 -15.01 -11.54
C PRO A 125 12.25 -13.60 -11.04
N VAL A 126 12.21 -12.59 -11.92
CA VAL A 126 11.87 -11.21 -11.56
C VAL A 126 10.38 -11.08 -11.25
N ALA A 127 9.52 -11.74 -12.03
CA ALA A 127 8.08 -11.76 -11.75
C ALA A 127 7.78 -12.34 -10.36
N ILE A 128 8.39 -13.48 -10.02
CA ILE A 128 8.22 -14.17 -8.73
C ILE A 128 8.82 -13.34 -7.57
N ALA A 129 10.09 -12.96 -7.68
CA ALA A 129 10.80 -12.31 -6.57
C ALA A 129 10.40 -10.84 -6.38
N GLY A 130 10.03 -10.15 -7.46
CA GLY A 130 9.66 -8.74 -7.44
C GLY A 130 8.15 -8.53 -7.34
N CYS A 131 7.42 -8.85 -8.41
CA CYS A 131 6.01 -8.50 -8.54
C CYS A 131 5.11 -9.33 -7.59
N GLU A 132 5.25 -10.66 -7.63
CA GLU A 132 4.42 -11.59 -6.84
C GLU A 132 4.70 -11.48 -5.34
N SER A 133 5.89 -11.02 -4.95
CA SER A 133 6.22 -10.78 -3.54
C SER A 133 5.34 -9.69 -2.92
N CYS A 134 4.92 -8.70 -3.70
CA CYS A 134 4.03 -7.61 -3.27
C CYS A 134 2.56 -7.90 -3.59
N HIS A 135 2.25 -8.21 -4.85
CA HIS A 135 0.87 -8.41 -5.32
C HIS A 135 0.28 -9.75 -4.89
N GLY A 136 1.12 -10.79 -4.83
CA GLY A 136 0.70 -12.18 -4.66
C GLY A 136 0.75 -12.95 -5.97
N GLY A 137 1.22 -14.18 -5.91
CA GLY A 137 1.17 -15.15 -7.01
C GLY A 137 0.13 -16.24 -6.75
N LYS A 138 -0.09 -17.10 -7.74
CA LYS A 138 -0.84 -18.35 -7.53
C LYS A 138 0.06 -19.36 -6.85
N VAL A 139 -0.33 -19.80 -5.66
CA VAL A 139 0.38 -20.87 -4.97
C VAL A 139 0.10 -22.19 -5.67
N GLU A 140 1.15 -22.93 -5.98
CA GLU A 140 1.08 -24.21 -6.69
C GLU A 140 1.34 -25.37 -5.74
N ILE A 141 0.61 -26.46 -5.95
CA ILE A 141 0.79 -27.71 -5.22
C ILE A 141 1.83 -28.57 -5.91
N ASP A 142 2.85 -28.97 -5.15
CA ASP A 142 3.84 -29.97 -5.55
C ASP A 142 3.73 -31.19 -4.65
N PRO A 143 3.18 -32.32 -5.14
CA PRO A 143 3.04 -33.55 -4.35
C PRO A 143 4.38 -34.10 -3.82
N ASN A 144 5.49 -33.76 -4.47
CA ASN A 144 6.85 -34.18 -4.10
C ASN A 144 7.49 -33.24 -3.06
N SER A 145 6.91 -32.07 -2.82
CA SER A 145 7.37 -31.17 -1.78
C SER A 145 6.92 -31.69 -0.41
N PRO A 146 7.79 -31.72 0.62
CA PRO A 146 7.43 -32.19 1.97
C PRO A 146 6.24 -31.45 2.59
N ASN A 147 5.99 -30.22 2.17
CA ASN A 147 4.89 -29.39 2.66
C ASN A 147 3.80 -29.15 1.60
N LYS A 148 3.80 -29.92 0.51
CA LYS A 148 2.89 -29.81 -0.64
C LYS A 148 2.96 -28.50 -1.43
N LEU A 149 3.84 -27.55 -1.10
CA LEU A 149 3.96 -26.27 -1.79
C LEU A 149 5.16 -26.25 -2.75
N ALA A 150 4.94 -25.81 -3.98
CA ALA A 150 5.98 -25.70 -5.00
C ALA A 150 6.94 -24.53 -4.71
N ARG A 151 8.25 -24.75 -4.91
CA ARG A 151 9.30 -23.73 -4.65
C ARG A 151 9.20 -22.50 -5.53
N VAL A 152 8.56 -22.62 -6.70
CA VAL A 152 8.40 -21.52 -7.66
C VAL A 152 7.35 -20.50 -7.22
N SER A 153 6.44 -20.88 -6.33
CA SER A 153 5.33 -20.02 -5.85
C SER A 153 5.26 -19.89 -4.33
N TRP A 154 6.17 -20.55 -3.60
CA TRP A 154 6.29 -20.46 -2.14
C TRP A 154 7.77 -20.35 -1.71
N PRO A 155 8.14 -19.40 -0.80
CA PRO A 155 7.28 -18.55 0.02
C PRO A 155 6.67 -17.34 -0.70
N ASN A 156 5.39 -17.05 -0.41
CA ASN A 156 4.71 -15.86 -0.92
C ASN A 156 3.84 -15.21 0.17
N SER A 157 4.01 -13.89 0.34
CA SER A 157 3.26 -13.07 1.30
C SER A 157 2.60 -11.86 0.64
N GLY A 158 2.46 -11.88 -0.70
CA GLY A 158 1.82 -10.81 -1.43
C GLY A 158 0.35 -10.68 -1.03
N ILE A 159 -0.14 -9.44 -1.00
CA ILE A 159 -1.41 -9.10 -0.34
C ILE A 159 -2.62 -9.79 -0.98
N GLY A 160 -2.59 -10.03 -2.29
CA GLY A 160 -3.62 -10.69 -3.09
C GLY A 160 -3.21 -12.08 -3.59
N ARG A 161 -2.43 -12.83 -2.80
CA ARG A 161 -2.03 -14.22 -3.09
C ARG A 161 -3.25 -15.08 -3.41
N ILE A 162 -3.16 -15.92 -4.44
CA ILE A 162 -4.23 -16.87 -4.80
C ILE A 162 -3.89 -18.20 -4.15
N ASN A 163 -4.72 -18.61 -3.17
CA ASN A 163 -4.47 -19.77 -2.33
C ASN A 163 -5.02 -21.08 -2.96
N PRO A 164 -4.51 -22.26 -2.57
CA PRO A 164 -4.96 -23.55 -3.09
C PRO A 164 -6.44 -23.87 -2.82
N ASP A 165 -6.98 -23.37 -1.70
CA ASP A 165 -8.38 -23.49 -1.33
C ASP A 165 -9.32 -22.57 -2.14
N GLY A 166 -8.76 -21.77 -3.06
CA GLY A 166 -9.48 -20.80 -3.89
C GLY A 166 -9.75 -19.46 -3.23
N SER A 167 -9.39 -19.28 -1.95
CA SER A 167 -9.43 -17.97 -1.31
C SER A 167 -8.39 -17.03 -1.89
N LYS A 168 -8.63 -15.73 -1.74
CA LYS A 168 -7.73 -14.68 -2.21
C LYS A 168 -7.25 -13.84 -1.04
N GLY A 169 -5.96 -13.59 -1.02
CA GLY A 169 -5.31 -12.70 -0.08
C GLY A 169 -4.34 -13.40 0.89
N SER A 170 -3.58 -12.59 1.60
CA SER A 170 -2.66 -13.02 2.66
C SER A 170 -2.84 -12.14 3.90
N CYS A 171 -3.49 -12.68 4.93
CA CYS A 171 -3.68 -12.01 6.23
C CYS A 171 -2.37 -11.72 6.97
N THR A 172 -1.23 -12.21 6.47
CA THR A 172 0.09 -11.98 7.10
C THR A 172 0.89 -10.85 6.46
N ALA A 173 0.29 -10.11 5.52
CA ALA A 173 0.98 -9.02 4.82
C ALA A 173 1.32 -7.83 5.74
N CYS A 174 0.48 -7.51 6.72
CA CYS A 174 0.65 -6.35 7.60
C CYS A 174 1.07 -6.74 9.03
N HIS A 175 0.34 -7.67 9.65
CA HIS A 175 0.70 -8.28 10.95
C HIS A 175 1.25 -9.69 10.71
N THR A 176 2.57 -9.76 10.65
CA THR A 176 3.29 -10.96 10.20
C THR A 176 3.13 -12.14 11.16
N ARG A 177 3.11 -13.35 10.60
CA ARG A 177 3.21 -14.59 11.37
C ARG A 177 4.58 -14.67 12.07
N HIS A 178 4.71 -15.30 13.23
CA HIS A 178 3.66 -15.92 14.05
C HIS A 178 3.26 -15.05 15.26
N ALA A 179 3.68 -13.78 15.27
CA ALA A 179 3.36 -12.86 16.35
C ALA A 179 1.97 -12.22 16.19
N PHE A 180 1.49 -12.05 14.96
CA PHE A 180 0.18 -11.46 14.61
C PHE A 180 -0.09 -10.14 15.38
N SER A 181 0.94 -9.29 15.46
CA SER A 181 0.92 -8.11 16.32
C SER A 181 0.13 -6.97 15.69
N VAL A 182 -0.94 -6.53 16.35
CA VAL A 182 -1.68 -5.31 15.95
C VAL A 182 -0.78 -4.06 15.99
N LYS A 183 0.16 -3.98 16.95
CA LYS A 183 1.18 -2.93 16.97
C LYS A 183 2.06 -2.95 15.73
N GLN A 184 2.34 -4.11 15.14
CA GLN A 184 3.07 -4.14 13.86
C GLN A 184 2.20 -3.55 12.74
N ALA A 185 0.93 -3.97 12.63
CA ALA A 185 0.02 -3.49 11.59
C ALA A 185 -0.28 -1.98 11.68
N ARG A 186 -0.26 -1.39 12.87
CA ARG A 186 -0.49 0.05 13.08
C ARG A 186 0.71 0.93 12.71
N GLN A 187 1.89 0.34 12.53
CA GLN A 187 3.11 1.06 12.19
C GLN A 187 3.26 1.24 10.67
N PRO A 188 3.72 2.41 10.18
CA PRO A 188 3.95 2.65 8.75
C PRO A 188 4.83 1.59 8.08
N GLU A 189 5.79 1.04 8.81
CA GLU A 189 6.73 0.04 8.34
C GLU A 189 6.06 -1.26 7.85
N ALA A 190 4.83 -1.57 8.29
CA ALA A 190 4.05 -2.70 7.79
C ALA A 190 3.55 -2.51 6.35
N CYS A 191 3.44 -1.26 5.88
CA CYS A 191 3.01 -0.93 4.52
C CYS A 191 4.19 -0.85 3.55
N SER A 192 5.37 -0.50 4.08
CA SER A 192 6.58 -0.13 3.34
C SER A 192 7.22 -1.23 2.52
N LYS A 193 6.81 -2.49 2.66
CA LYS A 193 7.26 -3.57 1.75
C LYS A 193 6.72 -3.37 0.33
N CYS A 194 5.51 -2.82 0.19
CA CYS A 194 4.79 -2.73 -1.07
C CYS A 194 4.50 -1.29 -1.52
N HIS A 195 4.29 -0.38 -0.57
CA HIS A 195 3.93 1.02 -0.82
C HIS A 195 5.16 1.93 -0.79
N LEU A 196 6.01 1.78 -1.79
CA LEU A 196 7.28 2.48 -1.91
C LEU A 196 7.69 2.65 -3.38
N GLY A 197 8.78 3.37 -3.62
CA GLY A 197 9.49 3.37 -4.88
C GLY A 197 8.88 4.29 -5.95
N PRO A 198 9.24 4.08 -7.22
CA PRO A 198 9.13 5.12 -8.24
C PRO A 198 7.71 5.40 -8.72
N ASP A 199 6.78 4.46 -8.58
CA ASP A 199 5.43 4.57 -9.12
C ASP A 199 4.33 4.79 -8.07
N HIS A 200 4.62 4.51 -6.80
CA HIS A 200 3.71 4.78 -5.70
C HIS A 200 4.52 4.95 -4.39
N PRO A 201 5.13 6.13 -4.18
CA PRO A 201 6.10 6.38 -3.11
C PRO A 201 5.44 6.69 -1.76
N GLN A 202 4.41 5.94 -1.34
CA GLN A 202 3.64 6.37 -0.16
C GLN A 202 4.46 6.35 1.13
N LYS A 203 5.40 5.40 1.28
CA LYS A 203 6.39 5.39 2.36
C LYS A 203 7.18 6.69 2.39
N GLU A 204 7.80 7.04 1.27
CA GLU A 204 8.72 8.18 1.20
C GLU A 204 7.98 9.50 1.38
N VAL A 205 6.79 9.63 0.80
CA VAL A 205 5.91 10.79 1.01
C VAL A 205 5.50 10.93 2.47
N TYR A 206 5.12 9.82 3.12
CA TYR A 206 4.77 9.86 4.54
C TYR A 206 5.97 10.26 5.40
N GLU A 207 7.15 9.67 5.16
CA GLU A 207 8.39 9.95 5.90
C GLU A 207 8.81 11.42 5.81
N GLU A 208 8.64 12.09 4.66
CA GLU A 208 8.95 13.52 4.55
C GLU A 208 7.88 14.44 5.15
N SER A 209 6.63 13.98 5.20
CA SER A 209 5.49 14.78 5.67
C SER A 209 5.63 15.18 7.14
N LYS A 210 4.87 16.20 7.56
CA LYS A 210 4.79 16.55 8.99
C LYS A 210 4.16 15.45 9.85
N HIS A 211 3.25 14.65 9.29
CA HIS A 211 2.69 13.49 9.97
C HIS A 211 3.75 12.43 10.28
N GLY A 212 4.57 12.06 9.29
CA GLY A 212 5.67 11.11 9.50
C GLY A 212 6.69 11.62 10.52
N ASN A 213 7.12 12.87 10.37
CA ASN A 213 8.03 13.50 11.33
C ASN A 213 7.49 13.47 12.77
N ALA A 214 6.21 13.82 12.97
CA ALA A 214 5.56 13.78 14.28
C ALA A 214 5.46 12.34 14.82
N TYR A 215 5.10 11.36 13.99
CA TYR A 215 5.05 9.96 14.38
C TYR A 215 6.42 9.43 14.85
N TYR A 216 7.49 9.67 14.09
CA TYR A 216 8.81 9.16 14.44
C TYR A 216 9.39 9.82 15.69
N THR A 217 9.03 11.08 15.96
CA THR A 217 9.47 11.80 17.16
C THR A 217 8.61 11.54 18.40
N ASN A 218 7.40 10.99 18.24
CA ASN A 218 6.46 10.72 19.35
C ASN A 218 5.98 9.26 19.39
N LYS A 219 6.76 8.32 18.85
CA LYS A 219 6.36 6.90 18.71
C LYS A 219 5.92 6.24 20.02
N GLU A 220 6.49 6.65 21.15
CA GLU A 220 6.16 6.11 22.47
C GLU A 220 4.77 6.57 22.95
N GLU A 221 4.33 7.75 22.54
CA GLU A 221 3.02 8.34 22.87
C GLU A 221 1.89 7.81 21.98
N MET A 222 2.22 7.08 20.92
CA MET A 222 1.24 6.59 19.94
C MET A 222 0.37 5.45 20.45
N ASN A 223 0.61 4.91 21.65
CA ASN A 223 -0.19 3.82 22.25
C ASN A 223 -0.45 2.62 21.31
N LEU A 224 0.53 2.27 20.46
CA LEU A 224 0.35 1.34 19.33
C LEU A 224 -0.14 -0.06 19.72
N ASN A 225 0.02 -0.46 20.98
CA ASN A 225 -0.28 -1.79 21.48
C ASN A 225 -1.64 -1.90 22.18
N ALA A 226 -2.42 -0.82 22.27
CA ALA A 226 -3.71 -0.82 22.98
C ALA A 226 -4.79 -1.66 22.26
N ASP A 227 -5.72 -2.23 23.02
CA ASP A 227 -6.83 -2.98 22.45
C ASP A 227 -7.75 -2.07 21.62
N ARG A 228 -8.14 -0.91 22.20
CA ARG A 228 -8.82 0.19 21.51
C ARG A 228 -7.80 1.23 21.01
N TRP A 229 -8.00 1.76 19.81
CA TRP A 229 -7.04 2.70 19.21
C TRP A 229 -7.71 3.73 18.30
N ILE A 230 -8.43 4.66 18.95
CA ILE A 230 -9.18 5.75 18.30
C ILE A 230 -8.32 7.02 18.23
N VAL A 231 -8.11 7.54 17.03
CA VAL A 231 -7.43 8.83 16.82
C VAL A 231 -8.21 9.99 17.47
N GLY A 232 -7.50 10.89 18.14
CA GLY A 232 -8.09 12.02 18.89
C GLY A 232 -8.57 11.65 20.30
N VAL A 233 -8.56 10.36 20.67
CA VAL A 233 -9.01 9.89 21.99
C VAL A 233 -7.91 9.07 22.68
N ASP A 234 -7.42 8.01 22.03
CA ASP A 234 -6.42 7.09 22.60
C ASP A 234 -4.98 7.45 22.19
N TYR A 235 -4.83 8.25 21.13
CA TYR A 235 -3.59 8.90 20.67
C TYR A 235 -3.95 10.11 19.79
N TYR A 236 -3.06 11.11 19.72
CA TYR A 236 -3.33 12.36 18.99
C TYR A 236 -2.07 13.04 18.43
N GLU A 237 -0.88 12.50 18.65
CA GLU A 237 0.39 13.11 18.22
C GLU A 237 0.59 13.09 16.70
N ALA A 238 0.21 11.99 16.05
CA ALA A 238 0.33 11.84 14.60
C ALA A 238 -0.59 10.74 14.05
N PRO A 239 -1.05 10.82 12.80
CA PRO A 239 -1.65 9.68 12.12
C PRO A 239 -0.57 8.77 11.51
N THR A 240 -0.85 7.46 11.42
CA THR A 240 -0.09 6.51 10.58
C THR A 240 -0.88 6.11 9.33
N CYS A 241 -0.28 5.29 8.46
CA CYS A 241 -0.99 4.68 7.34
C CYS A 241 -2.28 3.97 7.79
N ALA A 242 -2.21 3.21 8.89
CA ALA A 242 -3.34 2.50 9.45
C ALA A 242 -4.38 3.47 10.03
N THR A 243 -3.96 4.56 10.70
CA THR A 243 -4.88 5.62 11.18
C THR A 243 -5.78 6.12 10.05
N CYS A 244 -5.16 6.51 8.92
CA CYS A 244 -5.87 7.11 7.80
C CYS A 244 -6.74 6.11 7.04
N HIS A 245 -6.25 4.89 6.81
CA HIS A 245 -6.88 3.98 5.84
C HIS A 245 -7.69 2.84 6.43
N MET A 246 -7.56 2.53 7.73
CA MET A 246 -8.16 1.30 8.30
C MET A 246 -8.74 1.48 9.70
N SER A 247 -8.06 2.24 10.56
CA SER A 247 -8.33 2.30 12.00
C SER A 247 -9.57 3.13 12.29
N GLU A 248 -10.20 2.84 13.42
CA GLU A 248 -11.40 3.52 13.90
C GLU A 248 -11.17 5.01 14.22
N THR A 249 -12.24 5.78 14.08
CA THR A 249 -12.39 7.12 14.64
C THR A 249 -13.55 7.12 15.64
N SER A 250 -13.86 8.27 16.23
CA SER A 250 -15.06 8.41 17.07
C SER A 250 -16.38 8.12 16.33
N ASN A 251 -16.40 8.22 15.00
CA ASN A 251 -17.62 8.11 14.18
C ASN A 251 -17.60 6.94 13.18
N GLN A 252 -16.47 6.26 13.01
CA GLN A 252 -16.36 5.12 12.10
C GLN A 252 -15.55 3.98 12.71
N ALA A 253 -16.03 2.75 12.54
CA ALA A 253 -15.35 1.56 13.03
C ALA A 253 -14.10 1.22 12.21
N VAL A 254 -13.26 0.35 12.78
CA VAL A 254 -12.15 -0.27 12.05
C VAL A 254 -12.69 -1.10 10.88
N THR A 255 -11.96 -1.05 9.75
CA THR A 255 -12.24 -1.87 8.57
C THR A 255 -10.94 -2.37 7.93
N HIS A 256 -11.00 -3.57 7.35
CA HIS A 256 -9.95 -4.10 6.49
C HIS A 256 -10.17 -3.83 5.00
N ASP A 257 -11.28 -3.17 4.63
CA ASP A 257 -11.47 -2.66 3.27
C ASP A 257 -10.85 -1.26 3.12
N VAL A 258 -9.57 -1.24 2.76
CA VAL A 258 -8.79 0.00 2.54
C VAL A 258 -9.35 0.88 1.42
N GLY A 259 -10.28 0.39 0.61
CA GLY A 259 -10.93 1.13 -0.47
C GLY A 259 -12.04 2.08 0.01
N GLN A 260 -12.47 2.01 1.26
CA GLN A 260 -13.60 2.76 1.81
C GLN A 260 -13.33 4.26 2.02
N ARG A 261 -12.06 4.67 2.00
CA ARG A 261 -11.61 6.07 2.23
C ARG A 261 -10.87 6.70 1.05
N ILE A 262 -11.01 6.11 -0.15
CA ILE A 262 -10.28 6.52 -1.36
C ILE A 262 -11.22 7.22 -2.35
N SER A 263 -11.19 8.55 -2.40
CA SER A 263 -12.01 9.34 -3.34
C SER A 263 -11.45 9.35 -4.77
N TRP A 264 -10.12 9.35 -4.92
CA TRP A 264 -9.42 9.36 -6.21
C TRP A 264 -8.71 8.04 -6.50
N THR A 265 -8.77 7.56 -7.74
CA THR A 265 -7.75 6.63 -8.25
C THR A 265 -6.59 7.41 -8.87
N LEU A 266 -5.42 7.35 -8.23
CA LEU A 266 -4.19 8.02 -8.68
C LEU A 266 -3.30 7.15 -9.58
N ARG A 267 -3.64 5.86 -9.73
CA ARG A 267 -2.93 4.88 -10.56
C ARG A 267 -2.96 5.17 -12.09
N PRO A 268 -4.10 5.49 -12.74
CA PRO A 268 -4.15 5.61 -14.19
C PRO A 268 -3.41 6.86 -14.72
N PRO A 269 -3.08 6.89 -16.03
CA PRO A 269 -2.48 8.07 -16.65
C PRO A 269 -3.30 9.33 -16.38
N VAL A 270 -4.63 9.27 -16.52
CA VAL A 270 -5.57 10.33 -16.14
C VAL A 270 -6.34 9.88 -14.92
N SER A 271 -6.20 10.59 -13.80
CA SER A 271 -6.90 10.31 -12.55
C SER A 271 -8.40 10.54 -12.67
N LYS A 272 -9.17 9.69 -12.00
CA LYS A 272 -10.63 9.79 -11.92
C LYS A 272 -11.07 9.57 -10.48
N THR A 273 -12.22 10.12 -10.12
CA THR A 273 -12.88 9.79 -8.86
C THR A 273 -13.37 8.33 -8.89
N LYS A 274 -13.47 7.71 -7.72
CA LYS A 274 -14.05 6.37 -7.54
C LYS A 274 -15.58 6.46 -7.52
N ASP A 275 -16.24 5.32 -7.66
CA ASP A 275 -17.68 5.24 -7.39
C ASP A 275 -17.95 5.65 -5.92
N ASN A 276 -19.00 6.43 -5.71
CA ASN A 276 -19.37 7.01 -4.41
C ASN A 276 -18.21 7.80 -3.75
N TRP A 277 -17.40 8.50 -4.55
CA TRP A 277 -16.22 9.21 -4.04
C TRP A 277 -16.56 10.26 -2.99
N GLU A 278 -17.74 10.86 -3.02
CA GLU A 278 -18.20 11.84 -2.04
C GLU A 278 -18.28 11.21 -0.64
N VAL A 279 -18.86 10.01 -0.56
CA VAL A 279 -18.93 9.23 0.68
C VAL A 279 -17.52 8.84 1.13
N LYS A 280 -16.68 8.37 0.20
CA LYS A 280 -15.30 7.99 0.52
C LYS A 280 -14.44 9.17 0.98
N ARG A 281 -14.64 10.35 0.40
CA ARG A 281 -14.01 11.60 0.82
C ARG A 281 -14.46 11.97 2.21
N LYS A 282 -15.78 11.94 2.48
CA LYS A 282 -16.32 12.22 3.81
C LYS A 282 -15.77 11.27 4.87
N ASN A 283 -15.61 9.98 4.54
CA ASN A 283 -14.99 9.01 5.45
C ASN A 283 -13.53 9.36 5.79
N MET A 284 -12.75 9.88 4.83
CA MET A 284 -11.39 10.35 5.12
C MET A 284 -11.37 11.68 5.86
N GLN A 285 -12.23 12.63 5.48
CA GLN A 285 -12.38 13.91 6.18
C GLN A 285 -12.76 13.72 7.66
N ASP A 286 -13.57 12.70 7.97
CA ASP A 286 -13.86 12.31 9.35
C ASP A 286 -12.58 11.96 10.11
N VAL A 287 -11.65 11.19 9.51
CA VAL A 287 -10.33 10.94 10.13
C VAL A 287 -9.61 12.26 10.42
N CYS A 288 -9.53 13.14 9.44
CA CYS A 288 -8.87 14.45 9.58
C CYS A 288 -9.48 15.29 10.71
N SER A 289 -10.81 15.24 10.86
CA SER A 289 -11.56 16.04 11.84
C SER A 289 -11.27 15.70 13.30
N ASN A 290 -10.65 14.55 13.57
CA ASN A 290 -10.22 14.19 14.93
C ASN A 290 -9.01 15.00 15.41
N CYS A 291 -8.31 15.71 14.50
CA CYS A 291 -7.15 16.55 14.83
C CYS A 291 -7.21 17.96 14.21
N HIS A 292 -7.94 18.16 13.11
CA HIS A 292 -7.94 19.41 12.34
C HIS A 292 -9.33 20.03 12.22
N GLY A 293 -9.38 21.36 12.15
CA GLY A 293 -10.62 22.09 11.85
C GLY A 293 -11.00 22.03 10.37
N GLU A 294 -12.29 22.20 10.08
CA GLU A 294 -12.89 22.10 8.74
C GLU A 294 -12.18 22.93 7.67
N VAL A 295 -11.84 24.19 7.97
CA VAL A 295 -11.13 25.09 7.04
C VAL A 295 -9.78 24.52 6.57
N PHE A 296 -9.05 23.84 7.46
CA PHE A 296 -7.78 23.21 7.08
C PHE A 296 -8.03 22.00 6.16
N ILE A 297 -9.05 21.21 6.47
CA ILE A 297 -9.41 20.01 5.71
C ILE A 297 -9.86 20.41 4.30
N ASP A 298 -10.72 21.42 4.17
CA ASP A 298 -11.17 21.93 2.88
C ASP A 298 -10.02 22.51 2.06
N GLY A 299 -9.11 23.25 2.71
CA GLY A 299 -7.90 23.75 2.08
C GLY A 299 -7.02 22.62 1.52
N HIS A 300 -6.83 21.53 2.28
CA HIS A 300 -6.07 20.37 1.83
C HIS A 300 -6.72 19.71 0.60
N TYR A 301 -8.03 19.44 0.63
CA TYR A 301 -8.71 18.80 -0.50
C TYR A 301 -8.79 19.70 -1.73
N GLY A 302 -8.96 21.02 -1.54
CA GLY A 302 -8.87 21.97 -2.65
C GLY A 302 -7.50 21.95 -3.32
N GLN A 303 -6.41 21.89 -2.54
CA GLN A 303 -5.05 21.77 -3.08
C GLN A 303 -4.82 20.43 -3.78
N LEU A 304 -5.28 19.32 -3.20
CA LEU A 304 -5.19 18.00 -3.82
C LEU A 304 -5.93 17.97 -5.17
N ASP A 305 -7.18 18.42 -5.19
CA ASP A 305 -8.00 18.42 -6.38
C ASP A 305 -7.38 19.32 -7.46
N GLY A 306 -6.93 20.53 -7.09
CA GLY A 306 -6.19 21.43 -7.97
C GLY A 306 -4.95 20.79 -8.59
N MET A 307 -4.17 20.08 -7.79
CA MET A 307 -2.98 19.38 -8.28
C MET A 307 -3.33 18.21 -9.21
N VAL A 308 -4.37 17.43 -8.89
CA VAL A 308 -4.85 16.35 -9.77
C VAL A 308 -5.35 16.91 -11.11
N HIS A 309 -6.12 18.00 -11.08
CA HIS A 309 -6.61 18.68 -12.28
C HIS A 309 -5.47 19.28 -13.11
N LEU A 310 -4.50 19.95 -12.48
CA LEU A 310 -3.29 20.44 -13.15
C LEU A 310 -2.60 19.33 -13.94
N TYR A 311 -2.29 18.22 -13.28
CA TYR A 311 -1.62 17.11 -13.93
C TYR A 311 -2.50 16.49 -15.03
N ASN A 312 -3.79 16.29 -14.77
CA ASN A 312 -4.74 15.70 -15.71
C ASN A 312 -4.88 16.51 -17.00
N GLU A 313 -5.18 17.81 -16.88
CA GLU A 313 -5.46 18.69 -18.01
C GLU A 313 -4.19 19.09 -18.75
N LYS A 314 -3.15 19.52 -18.03
CA LYS A 314 -1.93 20.06 -18.65
C LYS A 314 -1.04 18.96 -19.23
N PHE A 315 -0.96 17.79 -18.63
CA PHE A 315 0.03 16.79 -19.04
C PHE A 315 -0.61 15.47 -19.48
N ALA A 316 -1.49 14.90 -18.66
CA ALA A 316 -1.94 13.53 -18.88
C ALA A 316 -2.86 13.36 -20.09
N LYS A 317 -3.89 14.21 -20.23
CA LYS A 317 -4.81 14.16 -21.37
C LYS A 317 -4.11 14.44 -22.70
N PRO A 318 -3.38 15.55 -22.89
CA PRO A 318 -2.69 15.81 -24.16
C PRO A 318 -1.60 14.77 -24.44
N GLY A 319 -0.79 14.40 -23.45
CA GLY A 319 0.23 13.37 -23.62
C GLY A 319 -0.33 12.01 -24.01
N LEU A 320 -1.45 11.59 -23.41
CA LEU A 320 -2.12 10.34 -23.77
C LEU A 320 -2.71 10.39 -25.18
N ALA A 321 -3.25 11.54 -25.60
CA ALA A 321 -3.76 11.72 -26.95
C ALA A 321 -2.63 11.58 -28.00
N LEU A 322 -1.49 12.23 -27.76
CA LEU A 322 -0.29 12.11 -28.60
C LEU A 322 0.24 10.67 -28.64
N TYR A 323 0.28 9.98 -27.49
CA TYR A 323 0.68 8.57 -27.42
C TYR A 323 -0.22 7.69 -28.28
N LYS A 324 -1.54 7.82 -28.10
CA LYS A 324 -2.53 7.06 -28.87
C LYS A 324 -2.42 7.34 -30.35
N LYS A 325 -2.27 8.60 -30.75
CA LYS A 325 -2.14 8.97 -32.16
C LYS A 325 -0.87 8.38 -32.78
N THR A 326 0.25 8.46 -32.07
CA THR A 326 1.51 7.85 -32.51
C THR A 326 1.35 6.34 -32.76
N LYS A 327 0.62 5.63 -31.87
CA LYS A 327 0.32 4.20 -32.04
C LYS A 327 -0.65 3.93 -33.20
N GLU A 328 -1.69 4.74 -33.36
CA GLU A 328 -2.67 4.63 -34.45
C GLU A 328 -2.01 4.79 -35.83
N LEU A 329 -1.10 5.75 -35.95
CA LEU A 329 -0.32 5.99 -37.17
C LEU A 329 0.76 4.92 -37.42
N GLY A 330 0.95 3.98 -36.49
CA GLY A 330 1.97 2.93 -36.62
C GLY A 330 3.40 3.47 -36.60
N LEU A 331 3.64 4.60 -35.92
CA LEU A 331 4.95 5.24 -35.87
C LEU A 331 5.88 4.55 -34.85
N GLY A 332 7.14 4.37 -35.27
CA GLY A 332 8.16 3.61 -34.55
C GLY A 332 8.63 2.39 -35.33
N GLU A 333 9.85 1.93 -35.05
CA GLU A 333 10.44 0.76 -35.71
C GLU A 333 10.02 -0.55 -35.01
N GLY A 334 9.76 -0.48 -33.70
CA GLY A 334 9.43 -1.61 -32.87
C GLY A 334 7.94 -1.95 -32.88
N LYS A 335 7.62 -3.24 -32.98
CA LYS A 335 6.22 -3.74 -33.01
C LYS A 335 5.66 -4.10 -31.64
N ALA A 336 6.52 -4.46 -30.68
CA ALA A 336 6.08 -4.81 -29.34
C ALA A 336 5.77 -3.56 -28.50
N ASN A 337 4.95 -3.70 -27.46
CA ASN A 337 4.83 -2.63 -26.48
C ASN A 337 6.17 -2.43 -25.77
N PHE A 338 6.54 -1.18 -25.49
CA PHE A 338 7.86 -0.81 -24.94
C PHE A 338 9.05 -1.14 -25.85
N SER A 339 8.84 -1.29 -27.15
CA SER A 339 9.95 -1.43 -28.10
C SER A 339 10.38 -0.11 -28.72
N ASN A 340 9.61 0.97 -28.50
CA ASN A 340 9.94 2.30 -29.01
C ASN A 340 10.24 3.26 -27.87
N LYS A 341 11.21 4.17 -28.10
CA LYS A 341 11.69 5.11 -27.09
C LYS A 341 10.60 6.05 -26.55
N TYR A 342 9.68 6.51 -27.39
CA TYR A 342 8.57 7.37 -26.94
C TYR A 342 7.63 6.66 -25.95
N GLU A 343 7.53 5.33 -26.02
CA GLU A 343 6.69 4.54 -25.10
C GLU A 343 7.28 4.55 -23.69
N TRP A 344 8.60 4.42 -23.57
CA TRP A 344 9.32 4.52 -22.30
C TRP A 344 9.23 5.92 -21.69
N ILE A 345 9.46 6.96 -22.49
CA ILE A 345 9.37 8.34 -22.01
C ILE A 345 7.95 8.63 -21.51
N TRP A 346 6.93 8.26 -22.29
CA TRP A 346 5.54 8.45 -21.88
C TRP A 346 5.23 7.68 -20.60
N TRP A 347 5.68 6.42 -20.52
CA TRP A 347 5.50 5.61 -19.33
C TRP A 347 6.10 6.25 -18.08
N GLU A 348 7.35 6.73 -18.12
CA GLU A 348 7.98 7.40 -16.98
C GLU A 348 7.20 8.65 -16.53
N ILE A 349 6.75 9.45 -17.50
CA ILE A 349 5.94 10.66 -17.23
C ILE A 349 4.70 10.33 -16.42
N TRP A 350 3.89 9.34 -16.84
CA TRP A 350 2.61 9.11 -16.19
C TRP A 350 2.67 8.07 -15.05
N HIS A 351 3.47 7.02 -15.21
CA HIS A 351 3.57 5.88 -14.30
C HIS A 351 4.42 6.23 -13.08
N HIS A 352 5.53 6.97 -13.26
CA HIS A 352 6.40 7.36 -12.17
C HIS A 352 6.07 8.78 -11.71
N GLU A 353 6.50 9.77 -12.47
CA GLU A 353 6.54 11.18 -12.06
C GLU A 353 5.14 11.73 -11.77
N GLY A 354 4.20 11.45 -12.67
CA GLY A 354 2.81 11.85 -12.52
C GLY A 354 2.13 11.19 -11.33
N ARG A 355 2.42 9.91 -11.04
CA ARG A 355 1.91 9.26 -9.82
C ARG A 355 2.56 9.84 -8.57
N ARG A 356 3.88 10.05 -8.57
CA ARG A 356 4.62 10.68 -7.46
C ARG A 356 4.04 12.04 -7.11
N ALA A 357 3.81 12.91 -8.11
CA ALA A 357 3.20 14.22 -7.93
C ALA A 357 1.85 14.17 -7.20
N ARG A 358 0.95 13.28 -7.66
CA ARG A 358 -0.39 13.15 -7.10
C ARG A 358 -0.39 12.51 -5.70
N HIS A 359 0.50 11.54 -5.45
CA HIS A 359 0.66 10.97 -4.10
C HIS A 359 1.28 11.96 -3.12
N GLY A 360 2.28 12.74 -3.58
CA GLY A 360 2.85 13.86 -2.82
C GLY A 360 1.77 14.83 -2.37
N ALA A 361 0.92 15.27 -3.28
CA ALA A 361 -0.18 16.17 -2.95
C ALA A 361 -1.18 15.54 -1.95
N ALA A 362 -1.53 14.27 -2.15
CA ALA A 362 -2.53 13.58 -1.32
C ALA A 362 -2.09 13.34 0.13
N MET A 363 -0.79 13.30 0.40
CA MET A 363 -0.24 13.01 1.74
C MET A 363 0.71 14.09 2.25
N MET A 364 0.62 15.30 1.68
CA MET A 364 1.39 16.48 2.09
C MET A 364 2.92 16.30 2.00
N GLY A 365 3.37 15.64 0.93
CA GLY A 365 4.77 15.55 0.54
C GLY A 365 5.15 16.61 -0.52
N PRO A 366 5.77 17.74 -0.13
CA PRO A 366 6.07 18.82 -1.06
C PRO A 366 7.15 18.45 -2.09
N ASP A 367 8.15 17.63 -1.71
CA ASP A 367 9.24 17.27 -2.62
C ASP A 367 8.75 16.30 -3.69
N TYR A 368 7.90 15.34 -3.30
CA TYR A 368 7.23 14.44 -4.22
C TYR A 368 6.18 15.12 -5.10
N THR A 369 5.56 16.20 -4.62
CA THR A 369 4.65 17.01 -5.44
C THR A 369 5.40 17.74 -6.56
N TRP A 370 6.55 18.34 -6.22
CA TRP A 370 7.32 19.17 -7.13
C TRP A 370 8.53 18.44 -7.72
N TRP A 371 9.63 18.29 -6.96
CA TRP A 371 10.94 17.87 -7.47
C TRP A 371 10.95 16.46 -8.04
N HIS A 372 10.34 15.49 -7.36
CA HIS A 372 10.17 14.13 -7.88
C HIS A 372 8.86 13.93 -8.67
N GLY A 373 8.07 14.99 -8.81
CA GLY A 373 6.76 15.00 -9.44
C GLY A 373 6.73 15.90 -10.66
N ILE A 374 6.04 17.05 -10.53
CA ILE A 374 5.77 17.94 -11.67
C ILE A 374 7.02 18.51 -12.34
N TYR A 375 8.11 18.69 -11.60
CA TYR A 375 9.38 19.09 -12.19
C TYR A 375 9.87 18.07 -13.22
N GLU A 376 9.90 16.78 -12.87
CA GLU A 376 10.30 15.71 -13.78
C GLU A 376 9.27 15.53 -14.90
N VAL A 377 7.96 15.57 -14.60
CA VAL A 377 6.89 15.55 -15.62
C VAL A 377 7.13 16.63 -16.66
N ALA A 378 7.34 17.88 -16.23
CA ALA A 378 7.59 18.99 -17.15
C ALA A 378 8.88 18.77 -17.93
N GLN A 379 9.97 18.38 -17.26
CA GLN A 379 11.24 18.14 -17.92
C GLN A 379 11.13 17.08 -19.02
N HIS A 380 10.50 15.95 -18.72
CA HIS A 380 10.36 14.85 -19.65
C HIS A 380 9.33 15.14 -20.73
N PHE A 381 8.21 15.79 -20.40
CA PHE A 381 7.21 16.17 -21.39
C PHE A 381 7.80 17.11 -22.44
N TYR A 382 8.37 18.24 -22.03
CA TYR A 382 8.85 19.27 -22.95
C TYR A 382 10.16 18.90 -23.66
N PHE A 383 11.11 18.26 -22.96
CA PHE A 383 12.47 18.09 -23.48
C PHE A 383 12.82 16.66 -23.89
N LYS A 384 11.96 15.68 -23.62
CA LYS A 384 12.14 14.30 -24.10
C LYS A 384 11.00 13.84 -25.00
N TYR A 385 9.75 13.95 -24.53
CA TYR A 385 8.60 13.37 -25.19
C TYR A 385 8.24 14.08 -26.48
N ILE A 386 7.99 15.39 -26.42
CA ILE A 386 7.66 16.19 -27.59
C ILE A 386 8.76 16.11 -28.67
N PRO A 387 10.06 16.31 -28.37
CA PRO A 387 11.11 16.17 -29.36
C PRO A 387 11.23 14.76 -29.95
N GLU A 388 10.98 13.71 -29.16
CA GLU A 388 11.01 12.34 -29.65
C GLU A 388 9.89 12.09 -30.66
N LEU A 389 8.68 12.60 -30.40
CA LEU A 389 7.55 12.48 -31.32
C LEU A 389 7.78 13.26 -32.63
N ARG A 390 8.36 14.47 -32.56
CA ARG A 390 8.66 15.28 -33.76
C ARG A 390 9.65 14.63 -34.74
N LYS A 391 10.48 13.68 -34.28
CA LYS A 391 11.41 12.95 -35.16
C LYS A 391 10.71 12.10 -36.21
N PHE A 392 9.44 11.78 -36.02
CA PHE A 392 8.68 11.03 -37.01
C PHE A 392 8.33 11.87 -38.24
N HIS A 393 8.49 13.20 -38.19
CA HIS A 393 8.21 14.12 -39.30
C HIS A 393 6.82 13.88 -39.93
N ASN A 394 5.84 13.58 -39.07
CA ASN A 394 4.48 13.25 -39.49
C ASN A 394 3.59 14.47 -39.30
N ALA A 395 3.06 15.01 -40.41
CA ALA A 395 2.30 16.25 -40.41
C ALA A 395 1.08 16.25 -39.47
N GLU A 396 0.38 15.12 -39.33
CA GLU A 396 -0.79 15.02 -38.46
C GLU A 396 -0.40 15.04 -36.98
N LEU A 397 0.64 14.27 -36.62
CA LEU A 397 1.18 14.28 -35.26
C LEU A 397 1.79 15.63 -34.88
N ASP A 398 2.54 16.25 -35.79
CA ASP A 398 3.15 17.57 -35.59
C ASP A 398 2.08 18.65 -35.38
N ALA A 399 0.97 18.61 -36.13
CA ALA A 399 -0.15 19.53 -35.94
C ALA A 399 -0.81 19.35 -34.55
N MET A 400 -1.00 18.11 -34.08
CA MET A 400 -1.51 17.86 -32.73
C MET A 400 -0.54 18.35 -31.64
N ILE A 401 0.77 18.21 -31.85
CA ILE A 401 1.78 18.75 -30.92
C ILE A 401 1.69 20.28 -30.88
N ASP A 402 1.55 20.94 -32.03
CA ASP A 402 1.42 22.39 -32.11
C ASP A 402 0.15 22.89 -31.40
N GLU A 403 -0.97 22.17 -31.53
CA GLU A 403 -2.20 22.46 -30.79
C GLU A 403 -2.00 22.37 -29.27
N VAL A 404 -1.35 21.30 -28.79
CA VAL A 404 -1.02 21.14 -27.36
C VAL A 404 -0.12 22.26 -26.86
N LEU A 405 0.88 22.69 -27.64
CA LEU A 405 1.81 23.75 -27.25
C LEU A 405 1.22 25.16 -27.39
N ALA A 406 0.14 25.31 -28.17
CA ALA A 406 -0.61 26.56 -28.28
C ALA A 406 -1.50 26.82 -27.06
N ASP A 407 -1.87 25.78 -26.28
CA ASP A 407 -2.62 25.93 -25.05
C ASP A 407 -1.87 26.87 -24.06
N PRO A 408 -2.56 27.84 -23.44
CA PRO A 408 -1.95 28.81 -22.52
C PRO A 408 -1.07 28.18 -21.42
N TYR A 409 -1.40 26.98 -20.94
CA TYR A 409 -0.62 26.29 -19.91
C TYR A 409 0.80 25.91 -20.35
N HIS A 410 1.05 25.80 -21.66
CA HIS A 410 2.33 25.40 -22.25
C HIS A 410 3.14 26.57 -22.81
N GLN A 411 2.51 27.73 -23.01
CA GLN A 411 3.15 28.89 -23.67
C GLN A 411 4.35 29.46 -22.91
N TRP A 412 4.49 29.18 -21.62
CA TRP A 412 5.63 29.67 -20.80
C TRP A 412 7.00 29.34 -21.42
N LEU A 413 7.11 28.22 -22.15
CA LEU A 413 8.38 27.78 -22.75
C LEU A 413 8.92 28.76 -23.81
N ASN A 414 8.03 29.51 -24.47
CA ASN A 414 8.36 30.42 -25.57
C ASN A 414 8.31 31.91 -25.17
N ARG A 415 8.14 32.21 -23.87
CA ARG A 415 7.98 33.57 -23.35
C ARG A 415 9.27 34.08 -22.69
N PRO A 416 9.57 35.38 -22.78
CA PRO A 416 10.66 35.98 -22.01
C PRO A 416 10.45 35.78 -20.51
N THR A 417 11.51 35.38 -19.79
CA THR A 417 11.47 35.16 -18.34
C THR A 417 10.99 36.39 -17.56
N ALA A 418 11.29 37.60 -18.05
CA ALA A 418 10.83 38.84 -17.43
C ALA A 418 9.30 38.96 -17.42
N ASP A 419 8.64 38.59 -18.52
CA ASP A 419 7.19 38.66 -18.66
C ASP A 419 6.51 37.61 -17.78
N ILE A 420 7.08 36.40 -17.71
CA ILE A 420 6.59 35.34 -16.82
C ILE A 420 6.69 35.80 -15.35
N LYS A 421 7.82 36.40 -14.95
CA LYS A 421 8.00 36.95 -13.61
C LYS A 421 7.01 38.09 -13.32
N ALA A 422 6.71 38.94 -14.30
CA ALA A 422 5.71 39.98 -14.18
C ALA A 422 4.30 39.41 -13.98
N ASP A 423 3.92 38.39 -14.75
CA ASP A 423 2.62 37.70 -14.61
C ASP A 423 2.49 36.96 -13.28
N ILE A 424 3.57 36.37 -12.77
CA ILE A 424 3.60 35.77 -11.43
C ILE A 424 3.37 36.85 -10.37
N LYS A 425 4.10 37.97 -10.47
CA LYS A 425 4.00 39.07 -9.50
C LYS A 425 2.61 39.74 -9.50
N SER A 426 1.96 39.83 -10.66
CA SER A 426 0.63 40.42 -10.79
C SER A 426 -0.51 39.49 -10.39
N GLY A 427 -0.25 38.18 -10.22
CA GLY A 427 -1.26 37.17 -9.96
C GLY A 427 -1.88 36.56 -11.22
N LYS A 428 -1.65 37.14 -12.40
CA LYS A 428 -2.18 36.67 -13.69
C LYS A 428 -1.82 35.21 -13.99
N MET A 429 -0.61 34.78 -13.61
CA MET A 429 -0.21 33.37 -13.78
C MET A 429 -1.05 32.44 -12.89
N ALA A 430 -1.44 32.88 -11.69
CA ALA A 430 -2.27 32.08 -10.79
C ALA A 430 -3.73 32.02 -11.25
N GLU A 431 -4.28 33.14 -11.76
CA GLU A 431 -5.63 33.22 -12.33
C GLU A 431 -5.85 32.17 -13.44
N MET A 432 -4.83 31.90 -14.26
CA MET A 432 -4.89 30.86 -15.29
C MET A 432 -5.25 29.48 -14.74
N TYR A 433 -4.88 29.18 -13.50
CA TYR A 433 -5.08 27.88 -12.85
C TYR A 433 -6.25 27.87 -11.87
N GLU A 434 -6.94 28.99 -11.66
CA GLU A 434 -7.98 29.13 -10.62
C GLU A 434 -9.08 28.08 -10.75
N ASN A 435 -9.53 27.81 -11.98
CA ASN A 435 -10.56 26.81 -12.26
C ASN A 435 -10.16 25.37 -11.88
N MET A 436 -8.87 25.08 -11.70
CA MET A 436 -8.43 23.75 -11.29
C MET A 436 -8.76 23.46 -9.83
N TYR A 437 -8.86 24.50 -9.00
CA TYR A 437 -9.22 24.38 -7.58
C TYR A 437 -10.73 24.33 -7.36
N GLN A 438 -11.53 24.66 -8.39
CA GLN A 438 -12.98 24.64 -8.33
C GLN A 438 -13.49 23.26 -8.74
N VAL A 439 -13.76 22.41 -7.75
CA VAL A 439 -14.61 21.24 -7.98
C VAL A 439 -16.03 21.76 -8.13
N ASN A 440 -16.65 21.55 -9.29
CA ASN A 440 -18.12 21.67 -9.39
C ASN A 440 -18.73 20.65 -8.43
N LEU A 441 -19.04 21.11 -7.21
CA LEU A 441 -19.90 20.42 -6.26
C LEU A 441 -21.34 20.56 -6.75
N ASN A 442 -21.64 19.95 -7.91
CA ASN A 442 -23.00 19.83 -8.43
C ASN A 442 -23.52 18.42 -8.17
#